data_AF-A0A090QBQ2-F1
#
_entry.id   AF-A0A090QBQ2-F1
#
_cell.length_a   1.000
_cell.length_b   1.000
_cell.length_c   1.000
_cell.angle_alpha   90.00
_cell.angle_beta   90.00
_cell.angle_gamma   90.00
#
_symmetry.space_group_name_H-M   'P 1'
#
loop_
_entity.id
_entity.type
_entity.pdbx_description
1 polymer ?
#
loop_
_entity_poly.entity_id
_entity_poly.type
_entity_poly.pdbx_seq_one_letter_code
_entity_poly.pdbx_strand_id
1 'polypeptide(L)'
;MKTKYLLLSASLLTLLVSCNNDDDNATNGAQGKDIVLQSHSTTPNFLKTTSSFSNVDVYPILSSADQLPDTPNFIYGSMADGAGLMYNQQDDNFMLINNIEADYSIARITLDNTFKPVAGEYILNSDATAATAQCSGSLITPEEHGFGPLYLSGGEWGGASKGVFVTEPFKLVLLVLLQRFLQQWDNGVQKMLSL
;
A
#
# COMPACT_ATOMS: atom_id res chain seq x y z
N MET A 1 -52.83 -24.19 48.30
CA MET A 1 -51.91 -23.11 48.74
C MET A 1 -50.72 -23.73 49.45
N LYS A 2 -49.57 -23.83 48.78
CA LYS A 2 -48.29 -24.21 49.40
C LYS A 2 -47.15 -23.53 48.66
N THR A 3 -46.60 -22.51 49.30
CA THR A 3 -45.32 -21.87 48.99
C THR A 3 -44.19 -22.89 49.20
N LYS A 4 -43.22 -22.96 48.29
CA LYS A 4 -41.89 -23.51 48.58
C LYS A 4 -40.84 -22.66 47.87
N TYR A 5 -40.07 -21.94 48.66
CA TYR A 5 -38.76 -21.43 48.29
C TYR A 5 -37.76 -22.60 48.31
N LEU A 6 -36.88 -22.69 47.32
CA LEU A 6 -35.56 -23.28 47.55
C LEU A 6 -34.50 -22.68 46.63
N LEU A 7 -33.42 -22.27 47.29
CA LEU A 7 -32.19 -21.62 46.86
C LEU A 7 -31.34 -22.44 45.88
N LEU A 8 -30.64 -21.76 44.96
CA LEU A 8 -29.23 -22.00 44.58
C LEU A 8 -28.78 -20.85 43.64
N SER A 9 -28.25 -19.73 44.13
CA SER A 9 -26.82 -19.45 44.36
C SER A 9 -25.85 -19.88 43.25
N ALA A 10 -25.46 -18.87 42.46
CA ALA A 10 -24.08 -18.49 42.10
C ALA A 10 -23.20 -19.42 41.23
N SER A 11 -22.48 -18.73 40.34
CA SER A 11 -21.18 -19.10 39.75
C SER A 11 -21.23 -19.92 38.45
N LEU A 12 -21.51 -19.25 37.32
CA LEU A 12 -20.94 -19.68 36.04
C LEU A 12 -19.65 -18.90 35.80
N LEU A 13 -18.57 -19.48 36.32
CA LEU A 13 -17.19 -19.10 36.08
C LEU A 13 -16.92 -19.28 34.59
N THR A 14 -16.93 -18.19 33.81
CA THR A 14 -16.47 -18.23 32.42
C THR A 14 -14.97 -18.49 32.46
N LEU A 15 -14.59 -19.73 32.18
CA LEU A 15 -13.21 -20.13 31.96
C LEU A 15 -12.66 -19.31 30.79
N LEU A 16 -11.80 -18.35 31.11
CA LEU A 16 -10.87 -17.75 30.16
C LEU A 16 -9.87 -18.84 29.76
N VAL A 17 -10.22 -19.62 28.73
CA VAL A 17 -9.25 -20.39 27.96
C VAL A 17 -9.06 -19.66 26.65
N SER A 18 -8.05 -18.79 26.62
CA SER A 18 -7.42 -18.33 25.39
C SER A 18 -5.93 -18.16 25.65
N CYS A 19 -5.27 -19.28 25.90
CA CYS A 19 -3.85 -19.44 25.58
C CYS A 19 -3.79 -20.55 24.51
N ASN A 20 -3.84 -20.16 23.24
CA ASN A 20 -3.14 -20.93 22.25
C ASN A 20 -1.70 -20.40 22.26
N ASN A 21 -0.80 -21.22 22.80
CA ASN A 21 0.62 -21.07 22.52
C ASN A 21 0.80 -21.52 21.07
N ASP A 22 0.62 -20.60 20.12
CA ASP A 22 1.04 -20.80 18.74
C ASP A 22 2.53 -20.45 18.61
N ASP A 23 3.34 -21.11 19.45
CA ASP A 23 4.78 -21.21 19.22
C ASP A 23 4.98 -22.44 18.31
N ASP A 24 5.48 -22.16 17.11
CA ASP A 24 5.96 -23.06 16.05
C ASP A 24 5.01 -23.42 14.88
N ASN A 25 5.35 -22.78 13.73
CA ASN A 25 4.92 -23.02 12.34
C ASN A 25 3.68 -22.29 11.81
N ALA A 26 3.65 -20.96 11.95
CA ALA A 26 3.21 -20.17 10.80
C ALA A 26 4.29 -20.31 9.71
N THR A 27 4.11 -21.25 8.80
CA THR A 27 4.79 -21.22 7.50
C THR A 27 4.21 -20.08 6.66
N ASN A 28 4.37 -18.83 7.13
CA ASN A 28 4.53 -17.73 6.20
C ASN A 28 5.90 -18.01 5.57
N GLY A 29 5.91 -18.67 4.40
CA GLY A 29 7.15 -19.07 3.72
C GLY A 29 8.15 -17.91 3.77
N ALA A 30 9.37 -18.18 4.22
CA ALA A 30 10.36 -17.16 4.59
C ALA A 30 10.41 -16.03 3.54
N GLN A 31 9.71 -14.93 3.83
CA GLN A 31 9.56 -13.82 2.90
C GLN A 31 10.92 -13.18 2.73
N GLY A 32 11.34 -12.98 1.49
CA GLY A 32 12.58 -12.27 1.20
C GLY A 32 13.86 -13.09 1.36
N LYS A 33 13.81 -14.43 1.27
CA LYS A 33 15.01 -15.28 1.25
C LYS A 33 16.03 -14.91 0.16
N ASP A 34 15.55 -14.31 -0.93
CA ASP A 34 16.34 -13.94 -2.10
C ASP A 34 16.68 -12.44 -2.15
N ILE A 35 16.28 -11.65 -1.13
CA ILE A 35 16.55 -10.21 -1.07
C ILE A 35 18.06 -9.96 -1.08
N VAL A 36 18.49 -9.06 -1.96
CA VAL A 36 19.86 -8.55 -1.98
C VAL A 36 19.83 -7.06 -1.63
N LEU A 37 20.31 -6.72 -0.44
CA LEU A 37 20.42 -5.32 -0.01
C LEU A 37 21.59 -4.64 -0.73
N GLN A 38 21.26 -3.88 -1.77
CA GLN A 38 22.22 -3.13 -2.56
C GLN A 38 21.57 -1.90 -3.22
N SER A 39 22.40 -0.97 -3.68
CA SER A 39 21.92 0.17 -4.47
C SER A 39 21.47 -0.30 -5.85
N HIS A 40 20.26 0.10 -6.25
CA HIS A 40 19.71 -0.16 -7.59
C HIS A 40 19.59 1.11 -8.44
N SER A 41 19.59 2.28 -7.81
CA SER A 41 19.55 3.56 -8.50
C SER A 41 20.89 3.89 -9.15
N THR A 42 20.82 4.53 -10.32
CA THR A 42 21.95 5.22 -10.98
C THR A 42 22.36 6.49 -10.23
N THR A 43 21.45 7.07 -9.44
CA THR A 43 21.73 8.20 -8.57
C THR A 43 22.50 7.71 -7.33
N PRO A 44 23.69 8.28 -7.04
CA PRO A 44 24.48 7.85 -5.88
C PRO A 44 23.82 8.26 -4.57
N ASN A 45 24.22 7.59 -3.48
CA ASN A 45 23.79 7.97 -2.14
C ASN A 45 24.34 9.35 -1.76
N PHE A 46 23.45 10.27 -1.41
CA PHE A 46 23.80 11.60 -0.91
C PHE A 46 23.75 11.73 0.61
N LEU A 47 23.26 10.70 1.31
CA LEU A 47 23.19 10.66 2.77
C LEU A 47 24.52 10.20 3.35
N LYS A 48 24.98 10.91 4.39
CA LYS A 48 26.16 10.54 5.18
C LYS A 48 25.72 10.22 6.60
N THR A 49 26.08 9.02 7.07
CA THR A 49 25.85 8.62 8.46
C THR A 49 26.84 9.33 9.39
N THR A 50 26.37 9.66 10.60
CA THR A 50 27.27 10.11 11.68
C THR A 50 27.90 8.91 12.36
N SER A 51 28.90 9.12 13.21
CA SER A 51 29.59 8.04 13.93
C SER A 51 28.64 7.16 14.76
N SER A 52 27.56 7.74 15.28
CA SER A 52 26.51 7.02 16.02
C SER A 52 25.69 6.03 15.18
N PHE A 53 25.75 6.13 13.85
CA PHE A 53 25.05 5.26 12.90
C PHE A 53 26.03 4.55 11.96
N SER A 54 27.23 4.23 12.46
CA SER A 54 28.29 3.59 11.66
C SER A 54 27.95 2.17 11.19
N ASN A 55 26.90 1.55 11.75
CA ASN A 55 26.36 0.25 11.36
C ASN A 55 25.13 0.35 10.43
N VAL A 56 24.80 1.54 9.93
CA VAL A 56 23.68 1.75 9.00
C VAL A 56 24.25 1.94 7.60
N ASP A 57 23.91 1.01 6.71
CA ASP A 57 24.15 1.16 5.28
C ASP A 57 22.94 1.81 4.61
N VAL A 58 23.19 2.68 3.63
CA VAL A 58 22.15 3.38 2.87
C VAL A 58 22.25 3.00 1.41
N TYR A 59 21.19 2.38 0.90
CA TYR A 59 21.10 1.88 -0.47
C TYR A 59 20.00 2.61 -1.24
N PRO A 60 20.34 3.53 -2.16
CA PRO A 60 19.36 4.14 -3.06
C PRO A 60 18.76 3.07 -3.98
N ILE A 61 17.45 2.83 -3.84
CA ILE A 61 16.74 1.83 -4.66
C ILE A 61 16.17 2.44 -5.95
N LEU A 62 15.72 3.69 -5.93
CA LEU A 62 15.07 4.34 -7.06
C LEU A 62 15.17 5.87 -6.98
N SER A 63 15.25 6.52 -8.13
CA SER A 63 15.28 7.97 -8.32
C SER A 63 14.60 8.34 -9.64
N SER A 64 14.37 9.63 -9.88
CA SER A 64 13.78 10.13 -11.12
C SER A 64 14.66 9.95 -12.36
N ALA A 65 15.95 9.68 -12.19
CA ALA A 65 16.87 9.39 -13.30
C ALA A 65 16.80 7.93 -13.76
N ASP A 66 16.17 7.05 -12.98
CA ASP A 66 16.14 5.62 -13.26
C ASP A 66 14.99 5.25 -14.20
N GLN A 67 15.28 4.35 -15.14
CA GLN A 67 14.28 3.73 -16.00
C GLN A 67 14.07 2.28 -15.57
N LEU A 68 12.80 1.90 -15.41
CA LEU A 68 12.42 0.55 -15.03
C LEU A 68 12.27 -0.33 -16.28
N PRO A 69 12.82 -1.56 -16.28
CA PRO A 69 12.87 -2.40 -17.48
C PRO A 69 11.49 -2.74 -18.05
N ASP A 70 10.50 -2.98 -17.20
CA ASP A 70 9.16 -3.41 -17.64
C ASP A 70 8.23 -2.23 -17.94
N THR A 71 8.56 -1.06 -17.41
CA THR A 71 7.82 0.20 -17.62
C THR A 71 8.79 1.35 -17.91
N PRO A 72 9.48 1.36 -19.07
CA PRO A 72 10.53 2.33 -19.35
C PRO A 72 10.03 3.78 -19.49
N ASN A 73 8.73 3.96 -19.66
CA ASN A 73 8.08 5.28 -19.75
C ASN A 73 7.60 5.81 -18.38
N PHE A 74 7.66 5.00 -17.32
CA PHE A 74 7.35 5.44 -15.96
C PHE A 74 8.52 6.29 -15.44
N ILE A 75 8.20 7.44 -14.86
CA ILE A 75 9.17 8.32 -14.20
C ILE A 75 8.84 8.37 -12.72
N TYR A 76 9.76 7.93 -11.87
CA TYR A 76 9.60 8.13 -10.44
C TYR A 76 9.72 9.63 -10.14
N GLY A 77 8.69 10.22 -9.54
CA GLY A 77 8.67 11.68 -9.37
C GLY A 77 9.34 12.15 -8.08
N SER A 78 9.11 13.41 -7.74
CA SER A 78 9.81 14.12 -6.66
C SER A 78 8.99 14.21 -5.37
N MET A 79 9.67 14.59 -4.28
CA MET A 79 9.09 14.71 -2.94
C MET A 79 8.41 13.41 -2.51
N ALA A 80 9.21 12.34 -2.47
CA ALA A 80 8.79 11.08 -1.89
C ALA A 80 8.50 11.27 -0.40
N ASP A 81 7.28 10.97 0.02
CA ASP A 81 6.85 11.11 1.41
C ASP A 81 6.24 9.78 1.90
N GLY A 82 4.96 9.76 2.25
CA GLY A 82 4.27 8.58 2.76
C GLY A 82 4.55 7.34 1.93
N ALA A 83 4.79 6.20 2.58
CA ALA A 83 5.14 4.97 1.90
C ALA A 83 4.59 3.72 2.60
N GLY A 84 4.39 2.67 1.82
CA GLY A 84 3.99 1.34 2.29
C GLY A 84 4.69 0.28 1.46
N LEU A 85 5.27 -0.71 2.12
CA LEU A 85 5.90 -1.86 1.47
C LEU A 85 5.11 -3.12 1.79
N MET A 86 4.77 -3.89 0.78
CA MET A 86 4.05 -5.15 0.95
C MET A 86 4.60 -6.25 0.05
N TYR A 87 4.52 -7.48 0.54
CA TYR A 87 4.84 -8.66 -0.24
C TYR A 87 3.58 -9.17 -0.95
N ASN A 88 3.73 -9.49 -2.23
CA ASN A 88 2.72 -10.13 -3.06
C ASN A 88 3.07 -11.61 -3.17
N GLN A 89 2.29 -12.44 -2.48
CA GLN A 89 2.51 -13.89 -2.45
C GLN A 89 2.20 -14.57 -3.78
N GLN A 90 1.29 -13.99 -4.58
CA GLN A 90 0.84 -14.58 -5.84
C GLN A 90 1.92 -14.50 -6.92
N ASP A 91 2.65 -13.37 -6.96
CA ASP A 91 3.65 -13.09 -7.98
C ASP A 91 5.10 -13.19 -7.47
N ASP A 92 5.29 -13.61 -6.20
CA ASP A 92 6.58 -13.66 -5.50
C ASP A 92 7.40 -12.37 -5.69
N ASN A 93 6.79 -11.23 -5.36
CA ASN A 93 7.41 -9.93 -5.54
C ASN A 93 6.99 -8.95 -4.43
N PHE A 94 7.52 -7.74 -4.45
CA PHE A 94 7.14 -6.69 -3.50
C PHE A 94 6.52 -5.50 -4.23
N MET A 95 5.62 -4.80 -3.54
CA MET A 95 5.05 -3.55 -3.99
C MET A 95 5.41 -2.46 -2.99
N LEU A 96 6.12 -1.44 -3.46
CA LEU A 96 6.33 -0.19 -2.75
C LEU A 96 5.29 0.81 -3.25
N ILE A 97 4.36 1.17 -2.38
CA ILE A 97 3.41 2.27 -2.60
C ILE A 97 4.01 3.52 -2.01
N ASN A 98 4.06 4.62 -2.77
CA ASN A 98 4.71 5.84 -2.31
C ASN A 98 4.03 7.09 -2.88
N ASN A 99 3.79 8.04 -2.00
CA ASN A 99 3.38 9.39 -2.37
C ASN A 99 4.53 10.10 -3.07
N ILE A 100 4.20 10.71 -4.20
CA ILE A 100 5.11 11.52 -5.00
C ILE A 100 4.49 12.90 -5.07
N GLU A 101 4.78 13.69 -4.04
CA GLU A 101 3.98 14.83 -3.65
C GLU A 101 3.99 15.95 -4.69
N ALA A 102 5.16 16.26 -5.25
CA ALA A 102 5.33 17.30 -6.26
C ALA A 102 4.64 16.95 -7.59
N ASP A 103 4.38 15.66 -7.82
CA ASP A 103 3.72 15.13 -9.00
C ASP A 103 2.22 14.84 -8.75
N TYR A 104 1.69 15.24 -7.58
CA TYR A 104 0.28 15.11 -7.20
C TYR A 104 -0.24 13.67 -7.36
N SER A 105 0.60 12.68 -7.11
CA SER A 105 0.35 11.29 -7.48
C SER A 105 0.79 10.32 -6.39
N ILE A 106 0.23 9.11 -6.45
CA ILE A 106 0.68 7.96 -5.67
C ILE A 106 1.19 6.92 -6.66
N ALA A 107 2.44 6.51 -6.50
CA ALA A 107 3.08 5.50 -7.32
C ALA A 107 3.02 4.12 -6.65
N ARG A 108 2.83 3.08 -7.45
CA ARG A 108 3.10 1.69 -7.10
C ARG A 108 4.34 1.24 -7.87
N ILE A 109 5.37 0.81 -7.16
CA ILE A 109 6.62 0.31 -7.71
C ILE A 109 6.69 -1.17 -7.40
N THR A 110 6.85 -2.01 -8.43
CA THR A 110 7.10 -3.43 -8.28
C THR A 110 8.59 -3.67 -8.13
N LEU A 111 8.97 -4.36 -7.05
CA LEU A 111 10.31 -4.89 -6.84
C LEU A 111 10.24 -6.40 -7.04
N ASP A 112 11.16 -6.99 -7.79
CA ASP A 112 11.25 -8.45 -7.91
C ASP A 112 11.60 -9.12 -6.57
N ASN A 113 11.65 -10.45 -6.52
CA ASN A 113 11.99 -11.19 -5.30
C ASN A 113 13.40 -10.88 -4.74
N THR A 114 14.29 -10.31 -5.55
CA THR A 114 15.62 -9.85 -5.14
C THR A 114 15.63 -8.41 -4.62
N PHE A 115 14.46 -7.76 -4.58
CA PHE A 115 14.26 -6.38 -4.15
C PHE A 115 14.69 -5.31 -5.16
N LYS A 116 14.90 -5.71 -6.42
CA LYS A 116 15.24 -4.79 -7.51
C LYS A 116 13.96 -4.20 -8.11
N PRO A 117 13.86 -2.87 -8.32
CA PRO A 117 12.70 -2.28 -8.99
C PRO A 117 12.67 -2.66 -10.47
N VAL A 118 11.52 -3.16 -10.92
CA VAL A 118 11.32 -3.66 -12.30
C VAL A 118 10.19 -2.95 -13.05
N ALA A 119 9.16 -2.47 -12.35
CA ALA A 119 8.00 -1.79 -12.93
C ALA A 119 7.47 -0.68 -12.01
N GLY A 120 6.76 0.29 -12.58
CA GLY A 120 6.11 1.37 -11.84
C GLY A 120 4.88 1.92 -12.57
N GLU A 121 3.89 2.35 -11.79
CA GLU A 121 2.67 2.99 -12.31
C GLU A 121 2.08 3.99 -11.31
N TYR A 122 1.38 5.01 -11.81
CA TYR A 122 0.61 5.92 -10.95
C TYR A 122 -0.78 5.32 -10.69
N ILE A 123 -1.06 4.98 -9.43
CA ILE A 123 -2.34 4.39 -9.00
C ILE A 123 -3.35 5.45 -8.53
N LEU A 124 -2.87 6.68 -8.34
CA LEU A 124 -3.67 7.88 -8.10
C LEU A 124 -2.95 9.08 -8.71
N ASN A 125 -3.69 10.05 -9.25
CA ASN A 125 -3.14 11.24 -9.89
C ASN A 125 -3.96 12.51 -9.54
N SER A 126 -3.50 13.65 -10.05
CA SER A 126 -4.10 14.97 -9.82
C SER A 126 -5.59 15.07 -10.16
N ASP A 127 -6.04 14.35 -11.20
CA ASP A 127 -7.45 14.40 -11.61
C ASP A 127 -8.36 13.78 -10.56
N ALA A 128 -7.91 12.67 -9.94
CA ALA A 128 -8.64 12.01 -8.87
C ALA A 128 -8.59 12.79 -7.54
N THR A 129 -7.56 13.62 -7.34
CA THR A 129 -7.33 14.34 -6.09
C THR A 129 -7.77 15.80 -6.11
N ALA A 130 -8.38 16.26 -7.21
CA ALA A 130 -8.67 17.67 -7.46
C ALA A 130 -7.43 18.57 -7.33
N ALA A 131 -6.31 18.08 -7.88
CA ALA A 131 -4.98 18.66 -7.85
C ALA A 131 -4.39 18.85 -6.44
N THR A 132 -4.84 18.07 -5.45
CA THR A 132 -4.26 18.08 -4.10
C THR A 132 -3.04 17.19 -4.02
N ALA A 133 -1.94 17.74 -3.51
CA ALA A 133 -0.69 17.03 -3.27
C ALA A 133 -0.85 16.00 -2.15
N GLN A 134 -0.20 14.85 -2.32
CA GLN A 134 -0.27 13.70 -1.42
C GLN A 134 0.98 13.71 -0.55
N CYS A 135 0.83 13.87 0.77
CA CYS A 135 1.94 14.07 1.70
C CYS A 135 2.21 12.79 2.49
N SER A 136 1.69 12.69 3.72
CA SER A 136 1.78 11.48 4.52
C SER A 136 0.92 10.34 3.98
N GLY A 137 1.31 9.11 4.31
CA GLY A 137 0.50 7.95 3.99
C GLY A 137 1.02 6.66 4.59
N SER A 138 0.10 5.73 4.83
CA SER A 138 0.35 4.47 5.53
C SER A 138 -0.36 3.32 4.85
N LEU A 139 0.31 2.17 4.83
CA LEU A 139 -0.30 0.90 4.45
C LEU A 139 -1.18 0.39 5.60
N ILE A 140 -2.37 -0.05 5.25
CA ILE A 140 -3.33 -0.68 6.12
C ILE A 140 -3.41 -2.16 5.72
N THR A 141 -3.02 -3.03 6.63
CA THR A 141 -2.98 -4.49 6.44
C THR A 141 -4.05 -5.18 7.28
N PRO A 142 -4.63 -6.30 6.81
CA PRO A 142 -5.50 -7.13 7.62
C PRO A 142 -4.86 -7.57 8.94
N GLU A 143 -3.56 -7.88 8.93
CA GLU A 143 -2.81 -8.38 10.07
C GLU A 143 -2.68 -7.33 11.18
N GLU A 144 -2.38 -6.07 10.84
CA GLU A 144 -2.20 -5.02 11.84
C GLU A 144 -3.50 -4.28 12.20
N HIS A 145 -4.42 -4.15 11.23
CA HIS A 145 -5.59 -3.27 11.35
C HIS A 145 -6.95 -4.00 11.30
N GLY A 146 -6.99 -5.28 10.96
CA GLY A 146 -8.22 -6.07 10.85
C GLY A 146 -9.03 -5.85 9.56
N PHE A 147 -8.51 -5.05 8.63
CA PHE A 147 -9.08 -4.85 7.29
C PHE A 147 -7.99 -4.42 6.30
N GLY A 148 -8.31 -4.43 5.01
CA GLY A 148 -7.38 -4.08 3.94
C GLY A 148 -7.14 -5.25 2.98
N PRO A 149 -6.08 -5.20 2.16
CA PRO A 149 -5.04 -4.17 2.13
C PRO A 149 -5.52 -2.87 1.48
N LEU A 150 -5.19 -1.74 2.09
CA LEU A 150 -5.44 -0.39 1.56
C LEU A 150 -4.21 0.50 1.79
N TYR A 151 -4.04 1.53 0.99
CA TYR A 151 -3.08 2.59 1.27
C TYR A 151 -3.82 3.92 1.41
N LEU A 152 -3.64 4.56 2.57
CA LEU A 152 -4.28 5.82 2.91
C LEU A 152 -3.27 6.95 2.78
N SER A 153 -3.64 8.01 2.08
CA SER A 153 -2.79 9.18 1.87
C SER A 153 -3.51 10.47 2.27
N GLY A 154 -2.85 11.32 3.05
CA GLY A 154 -3.36 12.63 3.43
C GLY A 154 -3.12 13.67 2.34
N GLY A 155 -4.17 14.39 1.94
CA GLY A 155 -4.03 15.56 1.10
C GLY A 155 -3.52 16.77 1.88
N GLU A 156 -2.51 17.46 1.35
CA GLU A 156 -1.88 18.60 2.05
C GLU A 156 -2.13 19.95 1.33
N TRP A 157 -1.51 20.17 0.18
CA TRP A 157 -1.48 21.48 -0.50
C TRP A 157 -1.87 21.40 -1.98
N GLY A 158 -1.87 22.56 -2.65
CA GLY A 158 -2.31 22.71 -4.04
C GLY A 158 -3.82 22.82 -4.16
N GLY A 159 -4.46 21.73 -4.53
CA GLY A 159 -5.87 21.61 -4.88
C GLY A 159 -6.89 21.89 -3.78
N ALA A 160 -8.17 21.75 -4.16
CA ALA A 160 -9.32 22.09 -3.32
C ALA A 160 -9.70 20.99 -2.31
N SER A 161 -9.20 19.76 -2.49
CA SER A 161 -9.48 18.66 -1.56
C SER A 161 -8.55 18.71 -0.35
N LYS A 162 -9.07 18.42 0.84
CA LYS A 162 -8.32 18.24 2.11
C LYS A 162 -8.60 16.88 2.74
N GLY A 163 -9.07 15.93 1.93
CA GLY A 163 -9.45 14.60 2.38
C GLY A 163 -8.29 13.64 2.53
N VAL A 164 -8.62 12.45 3.04
CA VAL A 164 -7.77 11.27 2.97
C VAL A 164 -8.18 10.49 1.72
N PHE A 165 -7.20 10.14 0.90
CA PHE A 165 -7.38 9.35 -0.31
C PHE A 165 -7.09 7.88 0.00
N VAL A 166 -7.96 7.01 -0.50
CA VAL A 166 -7.83 5.57 -0.36
C VAL A 166 -7.43 4.99 -1.70
N THR A 167 -6.38 4.20 -1.72
CA THR A 167 -5.99 3.40 -2.89
C THR A 167 -5.97 1.93 -2.52
N GLU A 168 -6.32 1.08 -3.49
CA GLU A 168 -6.28 -0.38 -3.37
C GLU A 168 -4.97 -0.86 -4.00
N PRO A 169 -3.97 -1.33 -3.20
CA PRO A 169 -2.64 -1.65 -3.72
C PRO A 169 -2.59 -2.73 -4.79
N PHE A 170 -3.60 -3.60 -4.88
CA PHE A 170 -3.68 -4.67 -5.88
C PHE A 170 -4.56 -4.33 -7.09
N LYS A 171 -5.20 -3.16 -7.11
CA LYS A 171 -6.09 -2.81 -8.21
C LYS A 171 -5.29 -2.47 -9.46
N LEU A 172 -5.63 -3.13 -10.57
CA LEU A 172 -4.99 -2.89 -11.87
C LEU A 172 -5.57 -1.63 -12.51
N VAL A 173 -4.70 -0.68 -12.88
CA VAL A 173 -5.12 0.60 -13.49
C VAL A 173 -5.85 0.38 -14.83
N LEU A 174 -5.39 -0.57 -15.64
CA LEU A 174 -6.02 -0.90 -16.92
C LEU A 174 -7.49 -1.35 -16.77
N LEU A 175 -7.79 -2.16 -15.75
CA LEU A 175 -9.14 -2.61 -15.47
C LEU A 175 -10.05 -1.45 -15.07
N VAL A 176 -9.52 -0.46 -14.33
CA VAL A 176 -10.27 0.76 -13.97
C VAL A 176 -10.58 1.60 -15.21
N LEU A 177 -9.60 1.77 -16.10
CA LEU A 177 -9.81 2.51 -17.35
C LEU A 177 -10.86 1.82 -18.25
N LEU A 178 -10.79 0.49 -18.36
CA LEU A 178 -11.77 -0.28 -19.12
C LEU A 178 -13.18 -0.16 -18.52
N GLN A 179 -13.32 -0.28 -17.18
CA GLN A 179 -14.61 -0.08 -16.52
C GLN A 179 -15.17 1.32 -16.76
N ARG A 180 -14.33 2.37 -16.66
CA ARG A 180 -14.75 3.75 -16.96
C ARG A 180 -15.18 3.93 -18.41
N PHE A 181 -14.50 3.28 -19.35
CA PHE A 181 -14.88 3.32 -20.76
C PHE A 181 -16.23 2.65 -20.98
N LEU A 182 -16.44 1.44 -20.44
CA LEU A 182 -17.70 0.71 -20.54
C LEU A 182 -18.87 1.48 -19.92
N GLN A 183 -18.65 2.13 -18.78
CA GLN A 183 -19.69 2.92 -18.12
C GLN A 183 -20.04 4.20 -18.88
N GLN A 184 -19.06 4.85 -19.51
CA GLN A 184 -19.32 5.99 -20.40
C GLN A 184 -20.07 5.56 -21.66
N TRP A 185 -19.73 4.41 -22.23
CA TRP A 185 -20.44 3.84 -23.36
C TRP A 185 -21.90 3.55 -23.03
N ASP A 186 -22.17 2.87 -21.92
CA ASP A 186 -23.54 2.54 -21.50
C ASP A 186 -24.38 3.80 -21.25
N ASN A 187 -23.82 4.80 -20.55
CA ASN A 187 -24.46 6.11 -20.37
C ASN A 187 -24.78 6.81 -21.69
N GLY A 188 -23.87 6.72 -22.68
CA GLY A 188 -24.09 7.26 -24.02
C GLY A 188 -25.23 6.56 -24.78
N VAL A 189 -25.30 5.23 -24.68
CA VAL A 189 -26.38 4.43 -25.27
C VAL A 189 -27.73 4.75 -24.63
N GLN A 190 -27.81 4.79 -23.30
CA GLN A 190 -29.04 5.16 -22.58
C GLN A 190 -29.55 6.54 -22.98
N LYS A 191 -28.63 7.52 -23.13
CA LYS A 191 -28.98 8.87 -23.57
C LYS A 191 -29.53 8.90 -25.00
N MET A 192 -29.00 8.08 -25.91
CA MET A 192 -29.54 7.94 -27.28
C MET A 192 -30.89 7.22 -27.32
N LEU A 193 -31.13 6.25 -26.45
CA LEU A 193 -32.42 5.53 -26.38
C LEU A 193 -33.53 6.35 -25.70
N SER A 194 -33.17 7.39 -24.95
CA SER A 194 -34.10 8.32 -24.29
C SER A 194 -34.55 9.51 -25.17
N LEU A 195 -34.08 9.59 -26.42
CA LEU A 195 -34.46 10.58 -27.44
C LEU A 195 -35.41 9.96 -28.46
#